data_AF-W2XM23-F1
#
_entry.id   AF-W2XM23-F1
#
_cell.length_a   1.000
_cell.length_b   1.000
_cell.length_c   1.000
_cell.angle_alpha   90.00
_cell.angle_beta   90.00
_cell.angle_gamma   90.00
#
_symmetry.space_group_name_H-M   'P 1'
#
loop_
_entity.id
_entity.type
_entity.pdbx_description
1 polymer ?
#
loop_
_entity_poly.entity_id
_entity_poly.type
_entity_poly.pdbx_seq_one_letter_code
_entity_poly.pdbx_strand_id
1 'polypeptide(L)'
;MAGKQSPMRMFIMLPMIFLMGKIDFENETTLMAARTAFFVCQVTALLVGLYLKQLIERKHDTRKIFVPGVKSPFDQSPNYGELTETTYEAHELAKANEFIKQTLIGAGISSLIHFKMGVNHVVMIQSVMMPMNLWDNPLVQAYILGRRNGRIWNERLEGESAEDAAAAAADGSATTVTATATDASTKSKKSVLTPEEAIADALAAGADADFDALWTAVKSKVNAKTDEDQWTALMVACGSPVDTDDFIKKIVKAGADVLAVDGDGWTALHWSAFHGRPEAAEALLSSISASKREQLLAIKASDGRTAAEVAKGEENADVVEILASFSKTDASEQESTLRQRKAGASSVEDVD
;
A
#
# COMPACT_ATOMS: atom_id res chain seq x y z
N MET A 1 -20.28 2.50 13.68
CA MET A 1 -20.75 1.11 13.84
C MET A 1 -20.05 0.53 15.06
N ALA A 2 -20.67 -0.35 15.86
CA ALA A 2 -19.96 -1.09 16.90
C ALA A 2 -18.72 -1.74 16.26
N GLY A 3 -17.54 -1.57 16.88
CA GLY A 3 -16.25 -1.89 16.27
C GLY A 3 -16.29 -3.25 15.61
N LYS A 4 -16.28 -3.28 14.26
CA LYS A 4 -16.39 -4.52 13.50
C LYS A 4 -15.22 -5.37 13.92
N GLN A 5 -15.47 -6.42 14.72
CA GLN A 5 -14.52 -7.52 14.82
C GLN A 5 -14.19 -7.91 13.38
N SER A 6 -12.90 -7.90 13.01
CA SER A 6 -12.54 -8.18 11.63
C SER A 6 -13.19 -9.50 11.22
N PRO A 7 -13.67 -9.66 9.97
CA PRO A 7 -14.36 -10.89 9.58
C PRO A 7 -13.55 -12.15 9.96
N MET A 8 -12.22 -12.06 9.85
CA MET A 8 -11.24 -13.03 10.32
C MET A 8 -11.37 -13.40 11.81
N ARG A 9 -11.56 -12.45 12.73
CA ARG A 9 -11.84 -12.74 14.15
C ARG A 9 -13.09 -13.60 14.30
N MET A 10 -14.19 -13.25 13.63
CA MET A 10 -15.45 -13.99 13.72
C MET A 10 -15.34 -15.40 13.11
N PHE A 11 -14.65 -15.53 11.98
CA PHE A 11 -14.36 -16.82 11.33
C PHE A 11 -13.49 -17.77 12.17
N ILE A 12 -12.61 -17.25 13.03
CA ILE A 12 -11.76 -18.06 13.92
C ILE A 12 -12.47 -18.38 15.25
N MET A 13 -13.14 -17.39 15.85
CA MET A 13 -13.78 -17.55 17.16
C MET A 13 -14.97 -18.51 17.15
N LEU A 14 -15.79 -18.55 16.08
CA LEU A 14 -16.96 -19.43 16.00
C LEU A 14 -16.58 -20.93 16.00
N PRO A 15 -15.68 -21.42 15.11
CA PRO A 15 -15.18 -22.80 15.18
C PRO A 15 -14.46 -23.11 16.48
N MET A 16 -13.69 -22.16 17.01
CA MET A 16 -12.97 -22.33 18.29
C MET A 16 -13.92 -22.59 19.45
N ILE A 17 -15.00 -21.80 19.59
CA ILE A 17 -16.02 -22.00 20.64
C ILE A 17 -16.70 -23.36 20.51
N PHE A 18 -16.97 -23.82 19.27
CA PHE A 18 -17.56 -25.14 19.03
C PHE A 18 -16.60 -26.30 19.34
N LEU A 19 -15.31 -26.16 19.00
CA LEU A 19 -14.28 -27.13 19.39
C LEU A 19 -14.07 -27.14 20.91
N MET A 20 -14.19 -25.99 21.58
CA MET A 20 -14.01 -25.83 23.02
C MET A 20 -14.83 -26.83 23.84
N GLY A 21 -16.11 -27.01 23.47
CA GLY A 21 -17.04 -27.93 24.14
C GLY A 21 -16.77 -29.41 23.86
N LYS A 22 -15.78 -29.74 23.02
CA LYS A 22 -15.34 -31.11 22.71
C LYS A 22 -13.96 -31.44 23.28
N ILE A 23 -13.28 -30.47 23.90
CA ILE A 23 -11.98 -30.68 24.51
C ILE A 23 -12.17 -31.20 25.93
N ASP A 24 -11.63 -32.39 26.20
CA ASP A 24 -11.55 -32.95 27.55
C ASP A 24 -10.40 -32.31 28.33
N PHE A 25 -10.76 -31.47 29.32
CA PHE A 25 -9.83 -30.82 30.25
C PHE A 25 -9.62 -31.60 31.56
N GLU A 26 -10.30 -32.74 31.77
CA GLU A 26 -9.96 -33.69 32.85
C GLU A 26 -8.66 -34.44 32.49
N ASN A 27 -8.40 -34.63 31.19
CA ASN A 27 -7.14 -35.18 30.70
C ASN A 27 -5.96 -34.25 31.01
N GLU A 28 -5.08 -34.71 31.91
CA GLU A 28 -3.89 -33.97 32.36
C GLU A 28 -2.98 -33.55 31.20
N THR A 29 -2.83 -34.37 30.15
CA THR A 29 -1.98 -34.05 29.00
C THR A 29 -2.54 -32.85 28.22
N THR A 30 -3.84 -32.87 27.93
CA THR A 30 -4.56 -31.76 27.28
C THR A 30 -4.45 -30.47 28.11
N LEU A 31 -4.62 -30.60 29.42
CA LEU A 31 -4.60 -29.49 30.35
C LEU A 31 -3.20 -28.87 30.48
N MET A 32 -2.13 -29.69 30.54
CA MET A 32 -0.75 -29.22 30.55
C MET A 32 -0.34 -28.61 29.21
N ALA A 33 -0.81 -29.14 28.08
CA ALA A 33 -0.60 -28.52 26.77
C ALA A 33 -1.23 -27.12 26.71
N ALA A 34 -2.47 -26.96 27.17
CA ALA A 34 -3.14 -25.66 27.23
C ALA A 34 -2.43 -24.65 28.17
N ARG A 35 -1.94 -25.09 29.33
CA ARG A 35 -1.12 -24.27 30.25
C ARG A 35 0.21 -23.85 29.62
N THR A 36 0.85 -24.74 28.89
CA THR A 36 2.13 -24.48 28.19
C THR A 36 1.94 -23.49 27.06
N ALA A 37 0.93 -23.67 26.22
CA ALA A 37 0.56 -22.74 25.15
C ALA A 37 0.26 -21.34 25.72
N PHE A 38 -0.53 -21.26 26.79
CA PHE A 38 -0.83 -20.01 27.48
C PHE A 38 0.45 -19.30 27.94
N PHE A 39 1.35 -20.01 28.64
CA PHE A 39 2.61 -19.44 29.10
C PHE A 39 3.50 -18.95 27.95
N VAL A 40 3.63 -19.74 26.88
CA VAL A 40 4.41 -19.36 25.68
C VAL A 40 3.83 -18.12 25.01
N CYS A 41 2.51 -18.04 24.80
CA CYS A 41 1.86 -16.86 24.24
C CYS A 41 2.04 -15.63 25.14
N GLN A 42 1.93 -15.82 26.46
CA GLN A 42 2.04 -14.76 27.46
C GLN A 42 3.46 -14.17 27.55
N VAL A 43 4.49 -15.02 27.53
CA VAL A 43 5.90 -14.62 27.50
C VAL A 43 6.22 -13.94 26.17
N THR A 44 5.80 -14.53 25.04
CA THR A 44 6.00 -13.94 23.70
C THR A 44 5.39 -12.55 23.60
N ALA A 45 4.15 -12.36 24.06
CA ALA A 45 3.48 -11.06 24.05
C ALA A 45 4.20 -10.02 24.92
N LEU A 46 4.69 -10.42 26.10
CA LEU A 46 5.47 -9.53 26.96
C LEU A 46 6.81 -9.13 26.32
N LEU A 47 7.53 -10.08 25.72
CA LEU A 47 8.77 -9.80 24.99
C LEU A 47 8.54 -8.88 23.79
N VAL A 48 7.48 -9.10 23.02
CA VAL A 48 7.08 -8.21 21.92
C VAL A 48 6.76 -6.80 22.42
N GLY A 49 6.01 -6.66 23.52
CA GLY A 49 5.72 -5.36 24.12
C GLY A 49 6.98 -4.60 24.56
N LEU A 50 7.92 -5.29 25.21
CA LEU A 50 9.21 -4.73 25.63
C LEU A 50 10.10 -4.35 24.43
N TYR A 51 10.10 -5.17 23.37
CA TYR A 51 10.84 -4.91 22.14
C TYR A 51 10.27 -3.71 21.37
N LEU A 52 8.93 -3.60 21.27
CA LEU A 52 8.27 -2.43 20.69
C LEU A 52 8.65 -1.15 21.43
N LYS A 53 8.62 -1.16 22.76
CA LYS A 53 9.07 -0.02 23.57
C LYS A 53 10.51 0.37 23.22
N GLN A 54 11.42 -0.60 23.15
CA GLN A 54 12.82 -0.35 22.78
C GLN A 54 12.98 0.20 21.34
N LEU A 55 12.16 -0.26 20.38
CA LEU A 55 12.15 0.27 19.01
C LEU A 55 11.65 1.72 18.93
N ILE A 56 10.56 2.03 19.64
CA ILE A 56 9.99 3.38 19.70
C ILE A 56 10.98 4.35 20.34
N GLU A 57 11.58 3.95 21.48
CA GLU A 57 12.65 4.72 22.13
C GLU A 57 13.82 4.96 21.16
N ARG A 58 14.32 3.94 20.45
CA ARG A 58 15.43 4.12 19.49
C ARG A 58 15.10 5.02 18.30
N LYS A 59 13.82 5.10 17.90
CA LYS A 59 13.39 5.92 16.75
C LYS A 59 13.33 7.41 17.09
N HIS A 60 13.03 7.77 18.34
CA HIS A 60 12.92 9.15 18.81
C HIS A 60 12.09 10.06 17.87
N ASP A 61 10.88 9.62 17.50
CA ASP A 61 9.99 10.34 16.59
C ASP A 61 9.27 11.50 17.32
N THR A 62 9.92 12.65 17.38
CA THR A 62 9.47 13.84 18.12
C THR A 62 8.43 14.69 17.38
N ARG A 63 7.94 14.26 16.21
CA ARG A 63 6.85 14.93 15.48
C ARG A 63 5.62 15.09 16.38
N LYS A 64 5.07 16.31 16.41
CA LYS A 64 3.81 16.61 17.08
C LYS A 64 2.63 16.01 16.34
N ILE A 65 1.69 15.48 17.10
CA ILE A 65 0.42 14.93 16.64
C ILE A 65 -0.71 15.35 17.58
N PHE A 66 -1.90 15.55 17.01
CA PHE A 66 -3.12 15.85 17.74
C PHE A 66 -4.04 14.64 17.65
N VAL A 67 -4.01 13.78 18.67
CA VAL A 67 -4.78 12.54 18.68
C VAL A 67 -6.22 12.85 19.13
N PRO A 68 -7.25 12.49 18.34
CA PRO A 68 -8.64 12.67 18.74
C PRO A 68 -9.03 11.71 19.86
N GLY A 69 -9.85 12.20 20.79
CA GLY A 69 -10.53 11.37 21.77
C GLY A 69 -11.53 10.40 21.12
N VAL A 70 -12.13 9.53 21.92
CA VAL A 70 -13.28 8.70 21.49
C VAL A 70 -14.58 9.38 21.89
N LYS A 71 -15.63 9.28 21.06
CA LYS A 71 -16.94 9.92 21.36
C LYS A 71 -17.62 9.36 22.60
N SER A 72 -17.44 8.06 22.89
CA SER A 72 -18.07 7.36 24.02
C SER A 72 -17.39 6.01 24.27
N PRO A 73 -17.46 5.43 25.48
CA PRO A 73 -17.06 4.04 25.71
C PRO A 73 -17.71 3.01 24.76
N PHE A 74 -18.86 3.35 24.16
CA PHE A 74 -19.58 2.51 23.19
C PHE A 74 -19.42 2.99 21.72
N ASP A 75 -18.85 4.17 21.49
CA ASP A 75 -18.55 4.70 20.15
C ASP A 75 -17.08 5.15 20.10
N GLN A 76 -16.24 4.25 19.62
CA GLN A 76 -14.79 4.45 19.45
C GLN A 76 -14.44 5.28 18.20
N SER A 77 -15.43 5.84 17.49
CA SER A 77 -15.17 6.76 16.38
C SER A 77 -14.39 7.99 16.85
N PRO A 78 -13.45 8.53 16.06
CA PRO A 78 -12.71 9.74 16.40
C PRO A 78 -13.60 10.93 16.76
N ASN A 79 -13.24 11.62 17.84
CA ASN A 79 -13.83 12.88 18.28
C ASN A 79 -12.83 14.03 18.09
N TYR A 80 -12.84 14.66 16.90
CA TYR A 80 -11.99 15.82 16.61
C TYR A 80 -12.33 17.09 17.40
N GLY A 81 -13.42 17.09 18.17
CA GLY A 81 -13.73 18.17 19.13
C GLY A 81 -12.89 18.12 20.41
N GLU A 82 -12.24 16.98 20.70
CA GLU A 82 -11.38 16.80 21.88
C GLU A 82 -10.04 16.20 21.42
N LEU A 83 -9.05 17.07 21.21
CA LEU A 83 -7.72 16.69 20.71
C LEU A 83 -6.68 16.76 21.83
N THR A 84 -5.88 15.71 21.95
CA THR A 84 -4.71 15.67 22.84
C THR A 84 -3.45 15.95 22.04
N GLU A 85 -2.75 17.04 22.34
CA GLU A 85 -1.42 17.33 21.78
C GLU A 85 -0.38 16.41 22.45
N THR A 86 0.42 15.73 21.64
CA THR A 86 1.50 14.84 22.07
C THR A 86 2.52 14.66 20.94
N THR A 87 3.58 13.88 21.14
CA THR A 87 4.49 13.43 20.07
C THR A 87 4.23 11.97 19.70
N TYR A 88 4.65 11.52 18.51
CA TYR A 88 4.60 10.08 18.18
C TYR A 88 5.33 9.26 19.24
N GLU A 89 6.58 9.59 19.59
CA GLU A 89 7.34 8.89 20.62
C GLU A 89 6.57 8.76 21.94
N ALA A 90 6.06 9.87 22.49
CA ALA A 90 5.35 9.85 23.76
C ALA A 90 4.03 9.06 23.70
N HIS A 91 3.27 9.19 22.61
CA HIS A 91 2.00 8.48 22.43
C HIS A 91 2.20 6.98 22.19
N GLU A 92 3.09 6.61 21.29
CA GLU A 92 3.40 5.22 20.96
C GLU A 92 4.03 4.50 22.16
N LEU A 93 4.89 5.17 22.93
CA LEU A 93 5.45 4.64 24.18
C LEU A 93 4.38 4.50 25.27
N ALA A 94 3.44 5.44 25.40
CA ALA A 94 2.30 5.28 26.30
C ALA A 94 1.45 4.05 25.92
N LYS A 95 1.18 3.85 24.63
CA LYS A 95 0.43 2.69 24.11
C LYS A 95 1.19 1.37 24.27
N ALA A 96 2.51 1.35 24.10
CA ALA A 96 3.35 0.18 24.39
C ALA A 96 3.30 -0.20 25.88
N ASN A 97 3.41 0.78 26.79
CA ASN A 97 3.29 0.54 28.23
C ASN A 97 1.86 0.11 28.63
N GLU A 98 0.82 0.67 28.00
CA GLU A 98 -0.57 0.24 28.18
C GLU A 98 -0.72 -1.24 27.79
N PHE A 99 -0.22 -1.64 26.62
CA PHE A 99 -0.24 -3.03 26.16
C PHE A 99 0.53 -3.98 27.11
N ILE A 100 1.73 -3.61 27.56
CA ILE A 100 2.50 -4.41 28.54
C ILE A 100 1.70 -4.58 29.84
N LYS A 101 1.09 -3.50 30.35
CA LYS A 101 0.30 -3.52 31.58
C LYS A 101 -0.96 -4.37 31.44
N GLN A 102 -1.69 -4.25 30.34
CA GLN A 102 -2.86 -5.08 30.04
C GLN A 102 -2.48 -6.56 29.93
N THR A 103 -1.38 -6.86 29.22
CA THR A 103 -0.81 -8.21 29.08
C THR A 103 -0.49 -8.84 30.44
N LEU A 104 0.14 -8.10 31.36
CA LEU A 104 0.43 -8.58 32.72
C LEU A 104 -0.83 -8.75 33.60
N ILE A 105 -1.77 -7.80 33.56
CA ILE A 105 -3.03 -7.89 34.33
C ILE A 105 -3.89 -9.06 33.83
N GLY A 106 -4.02 -9.22 32.51
CA GLY A 106 -4.74 -10.32 31.88
C GLY A 106 -4.16 -11.68 32.24
N ALA A 107 -2.83 -11.79 32.33
CA ALA A 107 -2.15 -13.00 32.81
C ALA A 107 -2.55 -13.34 34.24
N GLY A 108 -2.53 -12.35 35.14
CA GLY A 108 -2.87 -12.52 36.56
C GLY A 108 -4.33 -12.92 36.75
N ILE A 109 -5.27 -12.27 36.07
CA ILE A 109 -6.70 -12.59 36.11
C ILE A 109 -6.95 -14.01 35.56
N SER A 110 -6.37 -14.34 34.40
CA SER A 110 -6.53 -15.66 33.78
C SER A 110 -5.95 -16.77 34.66
N SER A 111 -4.79 -16.52 35.27
CA SER A 111 -4.17 -17.46 36.22
C SER A 111 -5.03 -17.65 37.48
N LEU A 112 -5.65 -16.59 38.00
CA LEU A 112 -6.57 -16.70 39.15
C LEU A 112 -7.82 -17.50 38.79
N ILE A 113 -8.47 -17.19 37.66
CA ILE A 113 -9.65 -17.90 37.17
C ILE A 113 -9.33 -19.39 36.94
N HIS A 114 -8.18 -19.69 36.35
CA HIS A 114 -7.69 -21.04 36.11
C HIS A 114 -7.39 -21.81 37.42
N PHE A 115 -6.41 -21.33 38.21
CA PHE A 115 -5.90 -22.08 39.36
C PHE A 115 -6.78 -22.00 40.61
N LYS A 116 -7.52 -20.91 40.82
CA LYS A 116 -8.36 -20.71 42.03
C LYS A 116 -9.83 -21.04 41.80
N MET A 117 -10.35 -20.83 40.59
CA MET A 117 -11.77 -21.08 40.27
C MET A 117 -11.97 -22.37 39.46
N GLY A 118 -10.89 -23.07 39.06
CA GLY A 118 -10.95 -24.34 38.32
C GLY A 118 -11.38 -24.21 36.85
N VAL A 119 -11.41 -22.98 36.33
CA VAL A 119 -12.00 -22.67 35.02
C VAL A 119 -10.97 -22.89 33.91
N ASN A 120 -10.65 -24.15 33.64
CA ASN A 120 -9.57 -24.60 32.75
C ASN A 120 -9.65 -24.02 31.32
N HIS A 121 -10.84 -23.65 30.85
CA HIS A 121 -11.04 -23.12 29.50
C HIS A 121 -10.39 -21.74 29.29
N VAL A 122 -10.12 -20.97 30.35
CA VAL A 122 -9.57 -19.60 30.23
C VAL A 122 -8.17 -19.57 29.61
N VAL A 123 -7.29 -20.52 29.97
CA VAL A 123 -5.90 -20.54 29.48
C VAL A 123 -5.82 -20.93 28.00
N MET A 124 -6.69 -21.84 27.54
CA MET A 124 -6.81 -22.18 26.12
C MET A 124 -7.35 -20.97 25.35
N ILE A 125 -8.37 -20.26 25.85
CA ILE A 125 -8.89 -19.04 25.19
C ILE A 125 -7.78 -18.01 25.00
N GLN A 126 -7.01 -17.73 26.06
CA GLN A 126 -5.88 -16.79 25.98
C GLN A 126 -4.76 -17.26 25.04
N SER A 127 -4.56 -18.57 24.87
CA SER A 127 -3.58 -19.13 23.92
C SER A 127 -3.91 -18.80 22.45
N VAL A 128 -5.19 -18.56 22.12
CA VAL A 128 -5.62 -18.15 20.76
C VAL A 128 -5.83 -16.64 20.68
N MET A 129 -6.43 -16.03 21.70
CA MET A 129 -6.71 -14.60 21.72
C MET A 129 -5.44 -13.74 21.83
N MET A 130 -4.39 -14.19 22.52
CA MET A 130 -3.17 -13.39 22.68
C MET A 130 -2.40 -13.22 21.36
N PRO A 131 -2.13 -14.27 20.54
CA PRO A 131 -1.60 -14.10 19.19
C PRO A 131 -2.46 -13.21 18.29
N MET A 132 -3.79 -13.32 18.37
CA MET A 132 -4.72 -12.48 17.61
C MET A 132 -4.66 -11.01 18.06
N ASN A 133 -4.58 -10.74 19.36
CA ASN A 133 -4.42 -9.38 19.89
C ASN A 133 -3.06 -8.77 19.54
N LEU A 134 -2.00 -9.58 19.40
CA LEU A 134 -0.72 -9.13 18.84
C LEU A 134 -0.84 -8.78 17.36
N TRP A 135 -1.51 -9.63 16.56
CA TRP A 135 -1.70 -9.39 15.13
C TRP A 135 -2.49 -8.11 14.84
N ASP A 136 -3.53 -7.83 15.63
CA ASP A 136 -4.36 -6.64 15.50
C ASP A 136 -3.79 -5.40 16.24
N ASN A 137 -2.64 -5.51 16.91
CA ASN A 137 -2.03 -4.39 17.62
C ASN A 137 -1.38 -3.42 16.61
N PRO A 138 -1.77 -2.14 16.55
CA PRO A 138 -1.26 -1.22 15.52
C PRO A 138 0.25 -0.97 15.61
N LEU A 139 0.86 -1.06 16.80
CA LEU A 139 2.31 -0.97 16.98
C LEU A 139 3.03 -2.20 16.43
N VAL A 140 2.47 -3.40 16.62
CA VAL A 140 3.02 -4.64 16.02
C VAL A 140 2.95 -4.57 14.50
N GLN A 141 1.82 -4.12 13.95
CA GLN A 141 1.66 -3.95 12.50
C GLN A 141 2.68 -2.95 11.94
N ALA A 142 2.83 -1.77 12.55
CA ALA A 142 3.74 -0.74 12.09
C ALA A 142 5.23 -1.10 12.25
N TYR A 143 5.65 -1.65 13.41
CA TYR A 143 7.07 -1.82 13.75
C TYR A 143 7.63 -3.22 13.53
N ILE A 144 6.80 -4.27 13.51
CA ILE A 144 7.26 -5.67 13.38
C ILE A 144 6.85 -6.24 12.02
N LEU A 145 5.67 -5.90 11.52
CA LEU A 145 5.19 -6.38 10.21
C LEU A 145 5.47 -5.40 9.06
N GLY A 146 5.99 -4.20 9.34
CA GLY A 146 6.25 -3.15 8.34
C GLY A 146 4.98 -2.49 7.75
N ARG A 147 3.78 -2.86 8.24
CA ARG A 147 2.48 -2.42 7.75
C ARG A 147 2.03 -1.15 8.47
N ARG A 148 2.74 -0.03 8.26
CA ARG A 148 2.36 1.27 8.83
C ARG A 148 1.25 1.93 8.01
N ASN A 149 0.08 1.30 8.03
CA ASN A 149 -1.09 1.67 7.22
C ASN A 149 -1.76 2.95 7.75
N GLY A 150 -1.52 4.07 7.07
CA GLY A 150 -2.16 5.36 7.29
C GLY A 150 -1.83 5.99 8.65
N ARG A 151 -2.79 6.80 9.12
CA ARG A 151 -2.77 7.45 10.44
C ARG A 151 -3.20 6.46 11.51
N ILE A 152 -2.21 5.84 12.16
CA ILE A 152 -2.40 4.78 13.16
C ILE A 152 -3.37 5.20 14.28
N TRP A 153 -3.40 6.48 14.61
CA TRP A 153 -4.14 7.06 15.73
C TRP A 153 -5.30 7.96 15.27
N ASN A 154 -5.62 7.99 13.96
CA ASN A 154 -6.52 8.96 13.34
C ASN A 154 -6.11 10.43 13.63
N GLU A 155 -4.80 10.64 13.82
CA GLU A 155 -4.21 11.88 14.27
C GLU A 155 -4.37 13.02 13.26
N ARG A 156 -4.60 14.24 13.77
CA ARG A 156 -4.42 15.47 12.98
C ARG A 156 -2.98 15.94 13.09
N LEU A 157 -2.40 16.38 11.99
CA LEU A 157 -1.04 16.93 11.94
C LEU A 157 -1.02 18.44 12.23
N GLU A 158 0.15 18.98 12.55
CA GLU A 158 0.29 20.41 12.86
C GLU A 158 0.06 21.27 11.60
N GLY A 159 -0.89 22.22 11.69
CA GLY A 159 -1.31 23.08 10.58
C GLY A 159 -2.50 22.58 9.75
N GLU A 160 -2.95 21.34 9.95
CA GLU A 160 -4.07 20.72 9.24
C GLU A 160 -5.45 21.11 9.83
N SER A 161 -6.52 21.14 9.02
CA SER A 161 -7.88 21.36 9.54
C SER A 161 -8.47 20.11 10.18
N ALA A 162 -9.60 20.25 10.91
CA ALA A 162 -10.31 19.11 11.47
C ALA A 162 -11.07 18.29 10.41
N GLU A 163 -11.35 18.89 9.25
CA GLU A 163 -12.08 18.24 8.15
C GLU A 163 -11.13 17.36 7.33
N ASP A 164 -9.94 17.88 6.99
CA ASP A 164 -8.89 17.12 6.29
C ASP A 164 -8.45 15.89 7.11
N ALA A 165 -8.25 16.07 8.42
CA ALA A 165 -7.87 14.98 9.32
C ALA A 165 -8.97 13.92 9.48
N ALA A 166 -10.24 14.33 9.41
CA ALA A 166 -11.37 13.39 9.44
C ALA A 166 -11.50 12.61 8.12
N ALA A 167 -11.20 13.24 6.98
CA ALA A 167 -11.11 12.56 5.68
C ALA A 167 -9.96 11.53 5.67
N ALA A 168 -8.76 11.95 6.05
CA ALA A 168 -7.57 11.09 6.10
C ALA A 168 -7.65 9.94 7.13
N ALA A 169 -8.62 9.98 8.05
CA ALA A 169 -8.92 8.91 9.01
C ALA A 169 -10.09 8.01 8.58
N ALA A 170 -10.95 8.48 7.67
CA ALA A 170 -12.06 7.67 7.13
C ALA A 170 -11.56 6.63 6.12
N ASP A 171 -10.45 6.93 5.44
CA ASP A 171 -9.91 6.14 4.33
C ASP A 171 -8.99 5.01 4.83
N GLY A 172 -9.58 4.07 5.59
CA GLY A 172 -8.88 3.00 6.31
C GLY A 172 -8.23 1.89 5.46
N SER A 173 -7.68 2.23 4.29
CA SER A 173 -6.99 1.33 3.37
C SER A 173 -5.52 1.70 3.16
N ALA A 174 -4.66 1.19 4.04
CA ALA A 174 -3.28 0.80 3.71
C ALA A 174 -2.36 1.77 2.92
N THR A 175 -2.21 3.03 3.36
CA THR A 175 -1.17 3.94 2.81
C THR A 175 0.04 4.04 3.73
N THR A 176 1.20 3.50 3.35
CA THR A 176 2.40 3.40 4.20
C THR A 176 3.01 4.75 4.59
N VAL A 177 2.77 5.20 5.82
CA VAL A 177 3.38 6.44 6.35
C VAL A 177 4.73 6.14 7.01
N THR A 178 5.80 6.15 6.23
CA THR A 178 7.11 6.48 6.79
C THR A 178 7.14 7.96 7.18
N ALA A 179 8.17 8.37 7.92
CA ALA A 179 8.71 9.69 7.64
C ALA A 179 9.47 10.31 8.81
N THR A 180 9.86 11.56 8.55
CA THR A 180 10.94 12.28 9.20
C THR A 180 10.48 13.72 9.33
N ALA A 181 10.53 14.27 10.54
CA ALA A 181 10.50 15.71 10.69
C ALA A 181 11.91 16.27 10.45
N THR A 182 11.96 17.45 9.84
CA THR A 182 12.60 18.60 10.49
C THR A 182 11.84 19.87 10.15
N ASP A 183 11.42 20.57 11.21
CA ASP A 183 11.00 21.97 11.36
C ASP A 183 10.36 22.75 10.20
N ALA A 184 9.16 23.24 10.50
CA ALA A 184 8.52 24.33 9.77
C ALA A 184 8.99 25.70 10.27
N SER A 185 9.37 26.59 9.36
CA SER A 185 9.22 28.04 9.57
C SER A 185 8.79 28.76 8.30
N THR A 186 7.51 29.12 8.30
CA THR A 186 6.88 30.29 7.67
C THR A 186 7.26 30.75 6.26
N LYS A 187 6.21 30.85 5.43
CA LYS A 187 6.07 31.69 4.21
C LYS A 187 6.80 31.22 2.93
N SER A 188 5.99 30.70 2.01
CA SER A 188 6.15 30.76 0.54
C SER A 188 7.54 30.39 0.00
N LYS A 189 7.75 29.09 -0.23
CA LYS A 189 8.71 28.58 -1.22
C LYS A 189 8.34 27.15 -1.63
N LYS A 190 8.47 26.86 -2.93
CA LYS A 190 8.41 25.50 -3.46
C LYS A 190 9.51 24.66 -2.82
N SER A 191 9.17 23.71 -1.95
CA SER A 191 10.04 22.57 -1.69
C SER A 191 10.06 21.74 -2.97
N VAL A 192 11.20 21.73 -3.66
CA VAL A 192 11.38 20.89 -4.83
C VAL A 192 11.60 19.47 -4.32
N LEU A 193 10.52 18.68 -4.24
CA LEU A 193 10.60 17.23 -4.14
C LEU A 193 11.58 16.73 -5.21
N THR A 194 12.41 15.75 -4.85
CA THR A 194 13.21 15.06 -5.87
C THR A 194 12.26 14.41 -6.89
N PRO A 195 12.69 14.23 -8.15
CA PRO A 195 11.90 13.50 -9.14
C PRO A 195 11.42 12.13 -8.63
N GLU A 196 12.25 11.45 -7.85
CA GLU A 196 11.98 10.13 -7.25
C GLU A 196 10.91 10.20 -6.15
N GLU A 197 11.03 11.13 -5.20
CA GLU A 197 10.02 11.37 -4.16
C GLU A 197 8.67 11.77 -4.78
N ALA A 198 8.67 12.64 -5.81
CA ALA A 198 7.45 13.07 -6.48
C ALA A 198 6.74 11.91 -7.21
N ILE A 199 7.49 10.96 -7.79
CA ILE A 199 6.92 9.75 -8.40
C ILE A 199 6.27 8.88 -7.32
N ALA A 200 6.94 8.66 -6.19
CA ALA A 200 6.40 7.88 -5.08
C ALA A 200 5.15 8.54 -4.46
N ASP A 201 5.16 9.86 -4.30
CA ASP A 201 4.03 10.66 -3.79
C ASP A 201 2.81 10.57 -4.72
N ALA A 202 3.00 10.77 -6.03
CA ALA A 202 1.93 10.63 -7.01
C ALA A 202 1.38 9.20 -7.13
N LEU A 203 2.23 8.18 -6.94
CA LEU A 203 1.79 6.78 -6.88
C LEU A 203 0.94 6.51 -5.63
N ALA A 204 1.38 7.00 -4.46
CA ALA A 204 0.69 6.82 -3.19
C ALA A 204 -0.63 7.62 -3.11
N ALA A 205 -0.72 8.77 -3.76
CA ALA A 205 -1.92 9.60 -3.82
C ALA A 205 -3.03 9.01 -4.72
N GLY A 206 -2.69 8.16 -5.69
CA GLY A 206 -3.66 7.42 -6.49
C GLY A 206 -4.61 8.31 -7.30
N ALA A 207 -5.83 8.52 -6.79
CA ALA A 207 -6.83 9.40 -7.39
C ALA A 207 -6.62 10.89 -7.08
N ASP A 208 -5.97 11.21 -5.96
CA ASP A 208 -5.68 12.58 -5.52
C ASP A 208 -4.31 13.09 -6.02
N ALA A 209 -3.67 12.37 -6.95
CA ALA A 209 -2.33 12.65 -7.45
C ALA A 209 -2.26 13.96 -8.25
N ASP A 210 -1.48 14.93 -7.77
CA ASP A 210 -1.22 16.18 -8.50
C ASP A 210 -0.19 15.97 -9.62
N PHE A 211 -0.69 15.67 -10.82
CA PHE A 211 0.12 15.49 -12.01
C PHE A 211 0.85 16.76 -12.50
N ASP A 212 0.44 17.96 -12.07
CA ASP A 212 1.17 19.20 -12.38
C ASP A 212 2.32 19.48 -11.39
N ALA A 213 2.17 19.07 -10.12
CA ALA A 213 3.27 18.99 -9.16
C ALA A 213 4.29 17.91 -9.58
N LEU A 214 3.83 16.69 -9.91
CA LEU A 214 4.67 15.62 -10.44
C LEU A 214 5.44 16.11 -11.68
N TRP A 215 4.74 16.72 -12.65
CA TRP A 215 5.38 17.30 -13.84
C TRP A 215 6.45 18.34 -13.46
N THR A 216 6.16 19.18 -12.47
CA THR A 216 7.07 20.24 -12.03
C THR A 216 8.38 19.69 -11.45
N ALA A 217 8.33 18.54 -10.77
CA ALA A 217 9.51 17.83 -10.28
C ALA A 217 10.23 17.06 -11.41
N VAL A 218 9.54 16.20 -12.16
CA VAL A 218 10.18 15.25 -13.08
C VAL A 218 10.62 15.84 -14.41
N LYS A 219 10.11 17.01 -14.85
CA LYS A 219 10.46 17.61 -16.15
C LYS A 219 11.96 17.82 -16.42
N SER A 220 12.80 17.89 -15.39
CA SER A 220 14.27 18.01 -15.52
C SER A 220 14.98 16.65 -15.60
N LYS A 221 14.31 15.57 -15.19
CA LYS A 221 14.80 14.19 -15.15
C LYS A 221 13.62 13.23 -15.41
N VAL A 222 13.07 13.26 -16.63
CA VAL A 222 11.81 12.56 -16.97
C VAL A 222 11.89 11.03 -16.82
N ASN A 223 13.10 10.48 -16.80
CA ASN A 223 13.41 9.06 -16.63
C ASN A 223 13.97 8.76 -15.23
N ALA A 224 13.60 9.56 -14.23
CA ALA A 224 13.80 9.23 -12.82
C ALA A 224 13.07 7.93 -12.46
N LYS A 225 13.64 7.19 -11.50
CA LYS A 225 13.14 5.92 -11.02
C LYS A 225 13.14 5.91 -9.49
N THR A 226 12.08 5.41 -8.87
CA THR A 226 12.08 5.18 -7.41
C THR A 226 13.13 4.12 -7.03
N ASP A 227 13.73 4.24 -5.85
CA ASP A 227 14.85 3.36 -5.46
C ASP A 227 14.40 1.90 -5.26
N GLU A 228 13.28 1.68 -4.57
CA GLU A 228 12.80 0.34 -4.19
C GLU A 228 12.29 -0.46 -5.41
N ASP A 229 11.25 0.05 -6.07
CA ASP A 229 10.53 -0.69 -7.12
C ASP A 229 10.78 -0.15 -8.55
N GLN A 230 11.70 0.81 -8.74
CA GLN A 230 12.12 1.32 -10.06
C GLN A 230 11.02 2.01 -10.90
N TRP A 231 9.97 2.53 -10.25
CA TRP A 231 8.83 3.20 -10.90
C TRP A 231 9.23 4.50 -11.59
N THR A 232 8.66 4.74 -12.76
CA THR A 232 8.76 6.02 -13.50
C THR A 232 7.45 6.79 -13.41
N ALA A 233 7.51 8.11 -13.59
CA ALA A 233 6.32 8.97 -13.67
C ALA A 233 5.34 8.55 -14.79
N LEU A 234 5.83 7.89 -15.85
CA LEU A 234 4.99 7.37 -16.93
C LEU A 234 4.21 6.13 -16.49
N MET A 235 4.81 5.23 -15.69
CA MET A 235 4.10 4.07 -15.11
C MET A 235 2.99 4.52 -14.17
N VAL A 236 3.29 5.49 -13.29
CA VAL A 236 2.29 6.08 -12.38
C VAL A 236 1.11 6.66 -13.17
N ALA A 237 1.39 7.44 -14.23
CA ALA A 237 0.34 8.01 -15.06
C ALA A 237 -0.52 6.94 -15.75
N CYS A 238 0.08 5.89 -16.32
CA CYS A 238 -0.66 4.84 -17.02
C CYS A 238 -1.43 3.88 -16.10
N GLY A 239 -1.00 3.71 -14.84
CA GLY A 239 -1.72 2.92 -13.83
C GLY A 239 -2.71 3.70 -12.98
N SER A 240 -2.68 5.04 -13.00
CA SER A 240 -3.54 5.90 -12.16
C SER A 240 -5.03 5.75 -12.49
N PRO A 241 -5.93 5.76 -11.49
CA PRO A 241 -7.38 5.71 -11.69
C PRO A 241 -8.00 7.02 -12.21
N VAL A 242 -7.24 8.12 -12.30
CA VAL A 242 -7.69 9.39 -12.87
C VAL A 242 -7.13 9.64 -14.27
N ASP A 243 -7.74 10.56 -15.01
CA ASP A 243 -7.45 10.75 -16.43
C ASP A 243 -6.16 11.53 -16.64
N THR A 244 -5.13 10.84 -17.12
CA THR A 244 -3.75 11.30 -17.20
C THR A 244 -3.25 11.50 -18.63
N ASP A 245 -4.12 11.32 -19.63
CA ASP A 245 -3.78 11.36 -21.06
C ASP A 245 -2.88 12.53 -21.47
N ASP A 246 -3.20 13.74 -21.01
CA ASP A 246 -2.44 14.94 -21.34
C ASP A 246 -1.08 14.96 -20.64
N PHE A 247 -0.97 14.40 -19.44
CA PHE A 247 0.31 14.17 -18.78
C PHE A 247 1.14 13.10 -19.52
N ILE A 248 0.53 11.99 -19.94
CA ILE A 248 1.17 10.93 -20.74
C ILE A 248 1.73 11.53 -22.05
N LYS A 249 0.89 12.23 -22.82
CA LYS A 249 1.29 12.92 -24.06
C LYS A 249 2.42 13.92 -23.81
N LYS A 250 2.40 14.66 -22.70
CA LYS A 250 3.38 15.69 -22.30
C LYS A 250 4.73 15.06 -21.90
N ILE A 251 4.74 14.01 -21.07
CA ILE A 251 5.97 13.38 -20.60
C ILE A 251 6.65 12.53 -21.69
N VAL A 252 5.88 11.86 -22.56
CA VAL A 252 6.43 11.15 -23.73
C VAL A 252 7.08 12.13 -24.71
N LYS A 253 6.44 13.27 -25.00
CA LYS A 253 7.05 14.35 -25.82
C LYS A 253 8.31 14.95 -25.20
N ALA A 254 8.45 14.87 -23.88
CA ALA A 254 9.64 15.33 -23.15
C ALA A 254 10.77 14.28 -23.07
N GLY A 255 10.60 13.11 -23.70
CA GLY A 255 11.64 12.07 -23.78
C GLY A 255 11.53 10.97 -22.73
N ALA A 256 10.34 10.72 -22.18
CA ALA A 256 10.11 9.56 -21.33
C ALA A 256 10.50 8.26 -22.03
N ASP A 257 11.18 7.37 -21.31
CA ASP A 257 11.50 6.04 -21.79
C ASP A 257 10.30 5.10 -21.62
N VAL A 258 9.51 5.02 -22.68
CA VAL A 258 8.32 4.16 -22.77
C VAL A 258 8.62 2.67 -22.70
N LEU A 259 9.89 2.26 -22.88
CA LEU A 259 10.33 0.87 -22.78
C LEU A 259 10.92 0.54 -21.40
N ALA A 260 10.98 1.51 -20.49
CA ALA A 260 11.43 1.29 -19.13
C ALA A 260 10.53 0.26 -18.42
N VAL A 261 11.18 -0.62 -17.65
CA VAL A 261 10.53 -1.57 -16.75
C VAL A 261 10.82 -1.25 -15.29
N ASP A 262 9.89 -1.61 -14.41
CA ASP A 262 10.02 -1.56 -12.96
C ASP A 262 10.68 -2.85 -12.39
N GLY A 263 10.61 -3.04 -11.07
CA GLY A 263 11.17 -4.20 -10.37
C GLY A 263 10.60 -5.56 -10.79
N ASP A 264 9.33 -5.61 -11.22
CA ASP A 264 8.66 -6.83 -11.68
C ASP A 264 8.79 -7.04 -13.21
N GLY A 265 9.49 -6.14 -13.90
CA GLY A 265 9.65 -6.17 -15.36
C GLY A 265 8.46 -5.57 -16.11
N TRP A 266 7.53 -4.89 -15.42
CA TRP A 266 6.35 -4.29 -16.03
C TRP A 266 6.69 -2.94 -16.66
N THR A 267 6.15 -2.69 -17.85
CA THR A 267 6.19 -1.36 -18.50
C THR A 267 4.95 -0.55 -18.12
N ALA A 268 4.96 0.76 -18.40
CA ALA A 268 3.77 1.59 -18.25
C ALA A 268 2.52 1.04 -18.97
N LEU A 269 2.70 0.32 -20.09
CA LEU A 269 1.60 -0.32 -20.82
C LEU A 269 1.01 -1.53 -20.06
N HIS A 270 1.81 -2.25 -19.29
CA HIS A 270 1.33 -3.34 -18.42
C HIS A 270 0.46 -2.78 -17.29
N TRP A 271 0.85 -1.63 -16.71
CA TRP A 271 0.05 -0.95 -15.68
C TRP A 271 -1.31 -0.47 -16.20
N SER A 272 -1.38 0.13 -17.41
CA SER A 272 -2.68 0.45 -18.03
C SER A 272 -3.52 -0.78 -18.37
N ALA A 273 -2.88 -1.91 -18.69
CA ALA A 273 -3.56 -3.17 -18.97
C ALA A 273 -4.12 -3.86 -17.73
N PHE A 274 -3.42 -3.79 -16.60
CA PHE A 274 -3.86 -4.33 -15.32
C PHE A 274 -5.00 -3.52 -14.71
N HIS A 275 -4.87 -2.18 -14.70
CA HIS A 275 -5.88 -1.29 -14.13
C HIS A 275 -7.06 -0.95 -15.06
N GLY A 276 -7.11 -1.53 -16.26
CA GLY A 276 -8.23 -1.31 -17.20
C GLY A 276 -8.35 0.14 -17.64
N ARG A 277 -7.25 0.75 -18.09
CA ARG A 277 -7.17 2.17 -18.49
C ARG A 277 -7.01 2.30 -20.03
N PRO A 278 -8.10 2.17 -20.80
CA PRO A 278 -8.04 2.21 -22.27
C PRO A 278 -7.51 3.55 -22.81
N GLU A 279 -7.95 4.67 -22.26
CA GLU A 279 -7.54 6.02 -22.66
C GLU A 279 -6.03 6.23 -22.44
N ALA A 280 -5.51 5.80 -21.30
CA ALA A 280 -4.08 5.88 -20.99
C ALA A 280 -3.23 5.00 -21.92
N ALA A 281 -3.72 3.81 -22.29
CA ALA A 281 -3.06 2.93 -23.25
C ALA A 281 -3.05 3.56 -24.67
N GLU A 282 -4.18 4.10 -25.14
CA GLU A 282 -4.27 4.81 -26.42
C GLU A 282 -3.40 6.07 -26.44
N ALA A 283 -3.40 6.87 -25.36
CA ALA A 283 -2.58 8.07 -25.24
C ALA A 283 -1.08 7.75 -25.31
N LEU A 284 -0.63 6.64 -24.69
CA LEU A 284 0.75 6.17 -24.76
C LEU A 284 1.12 5.70 -26.18
N LEU A 285 0.31 4.81 -26.77
CA LEU A 285 0.58 4.22 -28.10
C LEU A 285 0.50 5.24 -29.23
N SER A 286 -0.39 6.23 -29.12
CA SER A 286 -0.53 7.35 -30.08
C SER A 286 0.62 8.36 -29.98
N SER A 287 1.27 8.46 -28.81
CA SER A 287 2.36 9.42 -28.57
C SER A 287 3.75 8.93 -28.99
N ILE A 288 3.87 7.67 -29.43
CA ILE A 288 5.15 7.02 -29.78
C ILE A 288 5.21 6.61 -31.26
N SER A 289 6.43 6.49 -31.79
CA SER A 289 6.66 6.00 -33.16
C SER A 289 6.36 4.51 -33.28
N ALA A 290 5.92 4.08 -34.47
CA ALA A 290 5.60 2.68 -34.79
C ALA A 290 6.69 1.70 -34.33
N SER A 291 7.98 2.02 -34.55
CA SER A 291 9.09 1.16 -34.12
C SER A 291 9.22 1.01 -32.60
N LYS A 292 8.91 2.06 -31.81
CA LYS A 292 8.82 1.93 -30.34
C LYS A 292 7.54 1.20 -29.92
N ARG A 293 6.45 1.38 -30.67
CA ARG A 293 5.16 0.73 -30.42
C ARG A 293 5.24 -0.79 -30.56
N GLU A 294 5.83 -1.26 -31.65
CA GLU A 294 6.09 -2.68 -31.91
C GLU A 294 6.93 -3.32 -30.80
N GLN A 295 8.01 -2.64 -30.37
CA GLN A 295 8.83 -3.08 -29.23
C GLN A 295 8.03 -3.13 -27.94
N LEU A 296 7.29 -2.06 -27.60
CA LEU A 296 6.52 -1.97 -26.36
C LEU A 296 5.42 -3.03 -26.25
N LEU A 297 4.72 -3.32 -27.35
CA LEU A 297 3.70 -4.37 -27.43
C LEU A 297 4.29 -5.78 -27.26
N ALA A 298 5.57 -5.97 -27.57
CA ALA A 298 6.26 -7.26 -27.49
C ALA A 298 7.01 -7.51 -26.17
N ILE A 299 7.18 -6.49 -25.30
CA ILE A 299 7.82 -6.68 -23.99
C ILE A 299 6.96 -7.61 -23.12
N LYS A 300 7.64 -8.55 -22.47
CA LYS A 300 7.07 -9.46 -21.46
C LYS A 300 7.62 -9.11 -20.08
N ALA A 301 6.73 -9.06 -19.10
CA ALA A 301 7.07 -8.96 -17.68
C ALA A 301 7.77 -10.24 -17.17
N SER A 302 8.21 -10.23 -15.90
CA SER A 302 8.91 -11.37 -15.29
C SER A 302 8.06 -12.64 -15.17
N ASP A 303 6.74 -12.50 -15.21
CA ASP A 303 5.78 -13.62 -15.28
C ASP A 303 5.59 -14.19 -16.70
N GLY A 304 6.25 -13.60 -17.70
CA GLY A 304 6.20 -14.01 -19.10
C GLY A 304 5.00 -13.46 -19.89
N ARG A 305 4.11 -12.66 -19.28
CA ARG A 305 2.96 -12.03 -19.95
C ARG A 305 3.36 -10.71 -20.61
N THR A 306 2.78 -10.43 -21.77
CA THR A 306 2.71 -9.11 -22.41
C THR A 306 1.55 -8.30 -21.84
N ALA A 307 1.51 -6.99 -22.06
CA ALA A 307 0.39 -6.13 -21.65
C ALA A 307 -0.97 -6.62 -22.19
N ALA A 308 -1.03 -7.19 -23.41
CA ALA A 308 -2.27 -7.75 -23.96
C ALA A 308 -2.71 -9.05 -23.25
N GLU A 309 -1.76 -9.86 -22.78
CA GLU A 309 -2.02 -11.06 -21.99
C GLU A 309 -2.43 -10.71 -20.55
N VAL A 310 -1.90 -9.61 -19.97
CA VAL A 310 -2.34 -9.04 -18.69
C VAL A 310 -3.77 -8.51 -18.80
N ALA A 311 -4.07 -7.61 -19.77
CA ALA A 311 -5.41 -7.07 -19.98
C ALA A 311 -6.47 -8.16 -20.17
N LYS A 312 -6.14 -9.24 -20.89
CA LYS A 312 -7.02 -10.40 -21.04
C LYS A 312 -7.20 -11.21 -19.74
N GLY A 313 -6.16 -11.28 -18.90
CA GLY A 313 -6.22 -11.97 -17.61
C GLY A 313 -7.09 -11.26 -16.58
N GLU A 314 -7.06 -9.93 -16.58
CA GLU A 314 -7.86 -9.07 -15.70
C GLU A 314 -9.23 -8.68 -16.30
N GLU A 315 -9.67 -9.36 -17.37
CA GLU A 315 -10.96 -9.14 -18.07
C GLU A 315 -11.17 -7.73 -18.69
N ASN A 316 -10.10 -6.94 -18.85
CA ASN A 316 -10.10 -5.57 -19.39
C ASN A 316 -10.22 -5.54 -20.93
N ALA A 317 -11.41 -5.89 -21.44
CA ALA A 317 -11.69 -6.07 -22.87
C ALA A 317 -11.38 -4.83 -23.74
N ASP A 318 -11.70 -3.63 -23.28
CA ASP A 318 -11.50 -2.39 -24.04
C ASP A 318 -10.01 -2.10 -24.28
N VAL A 319 -9.16 -2.40 -23.29
CA VAL A 319 -7.69 -2.31 -23.45
C VAL A 319 -7.19 -3.35 -24.45
N VAL A 320 -7.73 -4.58 -24.42
CA VAL A 320 -7.39 -5.62 -25.42
C VAL A 320 -7.74 -5.18 -26.84
N GLU A 321 -8.87 -4.50 -27.05
CA GLU A 321 -9.26 -3.96 -28.35
C GLU A 321 -8.30 -2.87 -28.84
N ILE A 322 -7.93 -1.92 -27.96
CA ILE A 322 -6.95 -0.86 -28.27
C ILE A 322 -5.58 -1.45 -28.61
N LEU A 323 -5.06 -2.36 -27.79
CA LEU A 323 -3.77 -3.01 -28.06
C LEU A 323 -3.79 -3.76 -29.42
N ALA A 324 -4.91 -4.40 -29.76
CA ALA A 324 -5.09 -5.08 -31.03
C ALA A 324 -5.26 -4.13 -32.23
N SER A 325 -5.85 -2.93 -32.05
CA SER A 325 -6.00 -1.95 -33.13
C SER A 325 -4.64 -1.36 -33.53
N PHE A 326 -3.82 -1.00 -32.55
CA PHE A 326 -2.46 -0.50 -32.78
C PHE A 326 -1.53 -1.56 -33.40
N SER A 327 -1.63 -2.83 -32.97
CA SER A 327 -0.87 -3.93 -33.58
C SER A 327 -1.20 -4.15 -35.06
N LYS A 328 -2.46 -3.96 -35.47
CA LYS A 328 -2.90 -4.12 -36.88
C LYS A 328 -2.52 -2.94 -37.76
N THR A 329 -2.60 -1.71 -37.22
CA THR A 329 -2.28 -0.50 -37.96
C THR A 329 -0.84 -0.52 -38.48
N ASP A 330 0.12 -0.85 -37.61
CA ASP A 330 1.54 -0.88 -37.99
C ASP A 330 1.86 -1.94 -39.06
N ALA A 331 1.18 -3.10 -39.05
CA ALA A 331 1.32 -4.10 -40.10
C ALA A 331 0.90 -3.56 -41.48
N SER A 332 -0.13 -2.71 -41.55
CA SER A 332 -0.59 -2.09 -42.79
C SER A 332 0.32 -0.95 -43.29
N GLU A 333 0.93 -0.19 -42.37
CA GLU A 333 1.93 0.83 -42.70
C GLU A 333 3.25 0.20 -43.18
N GLN A 334 3.68 -0.90 -42.56
CA GLN A 334 4.84 -1.67 -43.04
C GLN A 334 4.60 -2.28 -44.42
N GLU A 335 3.42 -2.84 -44.69
CA GLU A 335 3.12 -3.43 -46.02
C GLU A 335 3.05 -2.35 -47.13
N SER A 336 2.43 -1.21 -46.85
CA SER A 336 2.32 -0.10 -47.82
C SER A 336 3.68 0.56 -48.11
N THR A 337 4.53 0.75 -47.10
CA THR A 337 5.90 1.28 -47.28
C THR A 337 6.82 0.29 -48.00
N LEU A 338 6.71 -1.02 -47.76
CA LEU A 338 7.41 -2.03 -48.56
C LEU A 338 7.00 -1.99 -50.04
N ARG A 339 5.69 -1.89 -50.32
CA ARG A 339 5.17 -1.77 -51.70
C ARG A 339 5.69 -0.52 -52.41
N GLN A 340 5.74 0.63 -51.73
CA GLN A 340 6.31 1.87 -52.29
C GLN A 340 7.82 1.76 -52.54
N ARG A 341 8.60 1.20 -51.61
CA ARG A 341 10.05 0.99 -51.81
C ARG A 341 10.34 0.06 -53.00
N LYS A 342 9.53 -1.00 -53.17
CA LYS A 342 9.66 -1.93 -54.29
C LYS A 342 9.32 -1.28 -55.65
N ALA A 343 8.38 -0.33 -55.67
CA ALA A 343 8.07 0.45 -56.87
C ALA A 343 9.16 1.48 -57.21
N GLY A 344 9.71 2.19 -56.22
CA GLY A 344 10.80 3.15 -56.45
C GLY A 344 12.15 2.52 -56.82
N ALA A 345 12.38 1.26 -56.44
CA ALA A 345 13.57 0.52 -56.84
C ALA A 345 13.54 0.07 -58.31
N SER A 346 12.36 -0.15 -58.91
CA SER A 346 12.25 -0.58 -60.31
C SER A 346 12.26 0.58 -61.32
N SER A 347 12.54 1.81 -60.88
CA SER A 347 12.57 3.01 -61.73
C SER A 347 13.93 3.70 -61.78
N VAL A 348 15.00 3.01 -61.35
CA VAL A 348 16.38 3.55 -61.26
C VAL A 348 17.38 2.76 -62.12
N GLU A 349 16.97 1.66 -62.77
CA GLU A 349 17.87 0.85 -63.63
C GLU A 349 17.88 1.27 -65.12
N ASP A 350 17.16 2.33 -65.52
CA ASP A 350 17.02 2.78 -66.92
C ASP A 350 17.49 4.24 -67.18
N VAL A 351 18.64 4.67 -66.60
CA VAL A 351 19.37 5.89 -67.06
C VAL A 351 20.89 5.76 -66.93
N ASP A 352 21.54 5.10 -67.91
CA ASP A 352 22.62 5.66 -68.77
C ASP A 352 23.11 4.60 -69.79
#